data_AF-A0ABD3AX60-F1
#
_entry.id   AF-A0ABD3AX60-F1
#
_cell.length_a   1.000
_cell.length_b   1.000
_cell.length_c   1.000
_cell.angle_alpha   90.00
_cell.angle_beta   90.00
_cell.angle_gamma   90.00
#
_symmetry.space_group_name_H-M   'P 1'
#
loop_
_entity.id
_entity.type
_entity.pdbx_description
1 polymer ?
#
loop_
_entity_poly.entity_id
_entity_poly.type
_entity_poly.pdbx_seq_one_letter_code
_entity_poly.pdbx_strand_id
1 'polypeptide(L)'
;MQQALGTKFNFSTATHLRTNGQSERTIQALKDMLRACTLDFEGSWDQYLTLVEFAYNNSYHSTIGMARFEASYGRKCRSPIYWDEVGERKIIDMANVPWVEKAYEKVKLI
;
A
#
# COMPACT_ATOMS: atom_id res chain seq x y z
N MET A 1 -28.35 11.95 -15.26
CA MET A 1 -27.15 11.07 -15.34
C MET A 1 -27.12 10.02 -14.22
N GLN A 2 -27.26 10.39 -12.93
CA GLN A 2 -27.20 9.42 -11.81
C GLN A 2 -28.29 8.33 -11.85
N GLN A 3 -29.55 8.68 -12.18
CA GLN A 3 -30.63 7.69 -12.34
C GLN A 3 -30.44 6.75 -13.54
N ALA A 4 -29.75 7.20 -14.59
CA ALA A 4 -29.48 6.38 -15.78
C ALA A 4 -28.48 5.24 -15.51
N LEU A 5 -27.64 5.41 -14.48
CA LEU A 5 -26.70 4.39 -13.98
C LEU A 5 -27.27 3.61 -12.78
N GLY A 6 -28.54 3.82 -12.43
CA GLY A 6 -29.19 3.19 -11.27
C GLY A 6 -28.64 3.66 -9.92
N THR A 7 -27.90 4.76 -9.87
CA THR A 7 -27.21 5.22 -8.64
C THR A 7 -28.12 6.11 -7.80
N LYS A 8 -28.32 5.77 -6.52
CA LYS A 8 -29.08 6.57 -5.57
C LYS A 8 -28.15 7.51 -4.81
N PHE A 9 -28.41 8.82 -4.89
CA PHE A 9 -27.63 9.83 -4.18
C PHE A 9 -28.12 9.94 -2.72
N ASN A 10 -27.22 9.81 -1.76
CA ASN A 10 -27.51 10.01 -0.34
C ASN A 10 -26.77 11.27 0.13
N PHE A 11 -27.51 12.29 0.59
CA PHE A 11 -26.93 13.51 1.14
C PHE A 11 -26.47 13.28 2.58
N SER A 12 -25.24 13.70 2.87
CA SER A 12 -24.78 13.83 4.26
C SER A 12 -25.44 15.07 4.88
N THR A 13 -26.13 14.91 6.01
CA THR A 13 -26.64 16.04 6.80
C THR A 13 -25.49 16.72 7.55
N ALA A 14 -25.54 18.06 7.65
CA ALA A 14 -24.48 18.90 8.22
C ALA A 14 -24.05 18.57 9.66
N THR A 15 -24.75 17.67 10.36
CA THR A 15 -24.50 17.29 11.75
C THR A 15 -24.15 15.80 11.94
N HIS A 16 -23.99 15.01 10.87
CA HIS A 16 -23.77 13.56 10.97
C HIS A 16 -22.31 13.13 10.70
N LEU A 17 -21.40 13.49 11.63
CA LEU A 17 -20.00 13.04 11.67
C LEU A 17 -19.84 11.50 11.69
N ARG A 18 -20.88 10.78 12.12
CA ARG A 18 -20.85 9.31 12.25
C ARG A 18 -20.92 8.56 10.92
N THR A 19 -21.49 9.16 9.87
CA THR A 19 -21.64 8.50 8.56
C THR A 19 -20.48 8.82 7.62
N ASN A 20 -19.92 10.03 7.72
CA ASN A 20 -18.85 10.50 6.85
C ASN A 20 -17.45 10.39 7.48
N GLY A 21 -17.33 10.00 8.76
CA GLY A 21 -16.04 10.00 9.45
C GLY A 21 -15.00 9.02 8.89
N GLN A 22 -15.42 7.88 8.30
CA GLN A 22 -14.49 6.95 7.65
C GLN A 22 -13.98 7.49 6.32
N SER A 23 -14.86 8.04 5.49
CA SER A 23 -14.50 8.74 4.25
C SER A 23 -13.63 9.96 4.53
N GLU A 24 -13.95 10.76 5.56
CA GLU A 24 -13.15 11.93 5.95
C GLU A 24 -11.72 11.56 6.36
N ARG A 25 -11.53 10.54 7.21
CA ARG A 25 -10.18 10.07 7.57
C ARG A 25 -9.41 9.53 6.37
N THR A 26 -10.10 8.79 5.51
CA THR A 26 -9.55 8.24 4.27
C THR A 26 -9.09 9.37 3.33
N ILE A 27 -9.95 10.38 3.13
CA ILE A 27 -9.66 11.56 2.31
C ILE A 27 -8.50 12.37 2.91
N GLN A 28 -8.43 12.49 4.24
CA GLN A 28 -7.34 13.21 4.89
C GLN A 28 -5.99 12.52 4.66
N ALA A 29 -5.90 11.21 4.88
CA ALA A 29 -4.69 10.44 4.61
C ALA A 29 -4.23 10.55 3.14
N LEU A 30 -5.18 10.49 2.20
CA LEU A 30 -4.91 10.71 0.78
C LEU A 30 -4.34 12.10 0.50
N LYS A 31 -4.95 13.14 1.07
CA LYS A 31 -4.48 14.53 0.92
C LYS A 31 -3.06 14.68 1.45
N ASP A 32 -2.74 14.04 2.57
CA ASP A 32 -1.41 14.14 3.18
C ASP A 32 -0.35 13.41 2.33
N MET A 33 -0.67 12.24 1.76
CA MET A 33 0.20 11.57 0.77
C MET A 33 0.41 12.41 -0.49
N LEU A 34 -0.65 13.00 -1.02
CA LEU A 34 -0.57 13.87 -2.20
C LEU A 34 0.24 15.12 -1.91
N ARG A 35 0.10 15.73 -0.73
CA ARG A 35 0.91 16.88 -0.31
C ARG A 35 2.39 16.53 -0.27
N ALA A 36 2.76 15.39 0.33
CA ALA A 36 4.14 14.92 0.33
C ALA A 36 4.65 14.72 -1.11
N CYS A 37 3.87 14.07 -1.97
CA CYS A 37 4.21 13.88 -3.38
C CYS A 37 4.41 15.21 -4.13
N THR A 38 3.56 16.21 -3.90
CA THR A 38 3.72 17.52 -4.54
C THR A 38 4.99 18.24 -4.08
N LEU A 39 5.38 18.07 -2.81
CA LEU A 39 6.61 18.64 -2.26
C LEU A 39 7.86 17.94 -2.80
N ASP A 40 7.84 16.62 -2.91
CA ASP A 40 9.02 15.84 -3.32
C ASP A 40 9.28 15.90 -4.84
N PHE A 41 8.23 16.08 -5.64
CA PHE A 41 8.29 15.99 -7.11
C PHE A 41 7.86 17.30 -7.79
N GLU A 42 8.24 18.45 -7.22
CA GLU A 42 7.88 19.81 -7.65
C GLU A 42 7.60 19.95 -9.16
N GLY A 43 6.37 20.35 -9.51
CA GLY A 43 5.95 20.58 -10.90
C GLY A 43 5.73 19.33 -11.77
N SER A 44 6.13 18.14 -11.33
CA SER A 44 5.93 16.86 -12.04
C SER A 44 5.10 15.84 -11.27
N TRP A 45 4.51 16.24 -10.13
CA TRP A 45 3.75 15.38 -9.23
C TRP A 45 2.59 14.63 -9.90
N ASP A 46 2.03 15.18 -10.98
CA ASP A 46 0.97 14.59 -11.79
C ASP A 46 1.41 13.27 -12.44
N GLN A 47 2.68 13.15 -12.81
CA GLN A 47 3.27 11.92 -13.36
C GLN A 47 3.37 10.81 -12.31
N TYR A 48 3.38 11.16 -11.02
CA TYR A 48 3.52 10.24 -9.89
C TYR A 48 2.17 9.87 -9.26
N LEU A 49 1.05 10.42 -9.74
CA LEU A 49 -0.28 10.11 -9.19
C LEU A 49 -0.60 8.61 -9.19
N THR A 50 -0.24 7.90 -10.26
CA THR A 50 -0.44 6.45 -10.34
C THR A 50 0.36 5.71 -9.26
N LEU A 51 1.55 6.20 -8.91
CA LEU A 51 2.38 5.60 -7.85
C LEU A 51 1.81 5.89 -6.46
N VAL A 52 1.29 7.10 -6.23
CA VAL A 52 0.60 7.44 -4.98
C VAL A 52 -0.66 6.59 -4.79
N GLU A 53 -1.47 6.46 -5.84
CA GLU A 53 -2.66 5.59 -5.83
C GLU A 53 -2.28 4.13 -5.56
N PHE A 54 -1.24 3.63 -6.24
CA PHE A 54 -0.72 2.29 -6.03
C PHE A 54 -0.25 2.09 -4.59
N ALA A 55 0.55 3.00 -4.04
CA ALA A 55 1.05 2.93 -2.68
C ALA A 55 -0.11 2.95 -1.67
N TYR A 56 -1.08 3.83 -1.86
CA TYR A 56 -2.24 3.94 -1.00
C TYR A 56 -3.09 2.68 -1.01
N ASN A 57 -3.43 2.13 -2.18
CA ASN A 57 -4.30 0.95 -2.31
C ASN A 57 -3.63 -0.34 -1.79
N ASN A 58 -2.30 -0.39 -1.79
CA ASN A 58 -1.52 -1.52 -1.29
C ASN A 58 -1.06 -1.38 0.17
N SER A 59 -1.26 -0.22 0.79
CA SER A 59 -0.94 0.00 2.20
C SER A 59 -1.94 -0.73 3.10
N TYR A 60 -1.46 -1.22 4.24
CA TYR A 60 -2.31 -1.86 5.23
C TYR A 60 -3.22 -0.85 5.93
N HIS A 61 -4.51 -1.16 6.04
CA HIS A 61 -5.48 -0.36 6.77
C HIS A 61 -5.97 -1.12 8.00
N SER A 62 -5.67 -0.60 9.18
CA SER A 62 -6.04 -1.23 10.47
C SER A 62 -7.55 -1.42 10.65
N THR A 63 -8.38 -0.55 10.06
CA THR A 63 -9.84 -0.63 10.14
C THR A 63 -10.43 -1.82 9.41
N ILE A 64 -9.81 -2.25 8.31
CA ILE A 64 -10.24 -3.42 7.51
C ILE A 64 -9.33 -4.64 7.72
N GLY A 65 -8.21 -4.49 8.43
CA GLY A 65 -7.27 -5.57 8.72
C GLY A 65 -6.47 -6.06 7.52
N MET A 66 -6.47 -5.32 6.41
CA MET A 66 -5.79 -5.68 5.16
C MET A 66 -5.57 -4.46 4.26
N ALA A 67 -4.97 -4.65 3.09
CA ALA A 67 -4.89 -3.60 2.07
C ALA A 67 -6.22 -3.44 1.31
N ARG A 68 -6.52 -2.26 0.79
CA ARG A 68 -7.74 -2.05 -0.02
C ARG A 68 -7.72 -2.84 -1.32
N PHE A 69 -6.55 -3.02 -1.92
CA PHE A 69 -6.37 -3.93 -3.05
C PHE A 69 -6.76 -5.37 -2.67
N GLU A 70 -6.31 -5.85 -1.52
CA GLU A 70 -6.62 -7.20 -1.03
C GLU A 70 -8.12 -7.37 -0.79
N ALA A 71 -8.77 -6.39 -0.16
CA ALA A 71 -10.21 -6.39 0.06
C ALA A 71 -11.01 -6.42 -1.26
N SER A 72 -10.53 -5.73 -2.30
CA SER A 72 -11.22 -5.64 -3.59
C SER A 72 -10.99 -6.85 -4.50
N TYR A 73 -9.81 -7.46 -4.45
CA TYR A 73 -9.41 -8.52 -5.39
C TYR A 73 -9.23 -9.90 -4.74
N GLY A 74 -9.38 -10.00 -3.41
CA GLY A 74 -9.22 -11.24 -2.65
C GLY A 74 -7.79 -11.78 -2.63
N ARG A 75 -6.80 -11.00 -3.04
CA ARG A 75 -5.38 -11.38 -3.07
C ARG A 75 -4.48 -10.18 -2.84
N LYS A 76 -3.29 -10.40 -2.28
CA LYS A 76 -2.26 -9.37 -2.19
C LYS A 76 -1.79 -8.94 -3.58
N CYS A 77 -1.46 -7.67 -3.73
CA CYS A 77 -0.91 -7.14 -4.97
C CYS A 77 0.47 -7.73 -5.25
N ARG A 78 0.77 -7.97 -6.53
CA ARG A 78 2.07 -8.42 -6.99
C ARG A 78 2.73 -7.25 -7.69
N SER A 79 3.79 -6.72 -7.10
CA SER A 79 4.59 -5.64 -7.68
C SER A 79 5.87 -6.20 -8.27
N PRO A 80 6.33 -5.75 -9.45
CA PRO A 80 7.67 -6.06 -9.94
C PRO A 80 8.79 -5.66 -8.97
N ILE A 81 8.54 -4.65 -8.12
CA ILE A 81 9.50 -4.12 -7.13
C ILE A 81 9.53 -4.99 -5.85
N TYR A 82 8.52 -5.82 -5.64
CA TYR A 82 8.38 -6.68 -4.46
C TYR A 82 7.92 -8.06 -4.91
N TRP A 83 8.85 -8.83 -5.48
CA TRP A 83 8.64 -10.23 -5.87
C TRP A 83 8.84 -11.20 -4.71
N ASP A 84 9.39 -10.72 -3.59
CA ASP A 84 9.63 -11.51 -2.39
C ASP A 84 8.35 -11.53 -1.53
N GLU A 85 7.50 -12.51 -1.84
CA GLU A 85 6.59 -13.18 -0.91
C GLU A 85 5.20 -12.59 -0.65
N VAL A 86 4.31 -12.98 -1.56
CA VAL A 86 3.14 -13.79 -1.14
C VAL A 86 3.67 -15.07 -0.44
N GLY A 87 3.86 -15.00 0.88
CA GLY A 87 4.11 -16.16 1.74
C GLY A 87 5.47 -16.15 2.43
N GLU A 88 5.44 -15.80 3.72
CA GLU A 88 6.46 -16.07 4.76
C GLU A 88 7.93 -16.14 4.33
N ARG A 89 8.72 -15.15 4.75
CA ARG A 89 10.18 -15.26 4.75
C ARG A 89 10.51 -16.40 5.69
N LYS A 90 10.70 -17.59 5.13
CA LYS A 90 11.46 -18.62 5.84
C LYS A 90 12.82 -18.01 6.01
N ILE A 91 13.10 -17.55 7.23
CA ILE A 91 14.46 -17.26 7.67
C ILE A 91 15.25 -18.49 7.27
N ILE A 92 16.05 -18.36 6.21
CA ILE A 92 17.00 -19.40 5.85
C ILE A 92 17.91 -19.47 7.05
N ASP A 93 17.78 -20.52 7.84
CA ASP A 93 18.67 -20.77 8.96
C ASP A 93 20.09 -20.80 8.41
N MET A 94 20.81 -19.71 8.67
CA MET A 94 22.14 -19.47 8.11
C MET A 94 23.12 -20.57 8.56
N ALA A 95 22.81 -21.29 9.64
CA ALA A 95 23.59 -22.42 10.13
C ALA A 95 23.50 -23.67 9.23
N ASN A 96 22.45 -23.80 8.39
CA ASN A 96 22.22 -24.97 7.55
C ASN A 96 22.62 -24.75 6.08
N VAL A 97 23.34 -23.67 5.79
CA VAL A 97 23.72 -23.29 4.43
C VAL A 97 25.17 -23.70 4.15
N PRO A 98 25.42 -24.78 3.38
CA PRO A 98 26.76 -25.39 3.28
C PRO A 98 27.84 -24.49 2.69
N TRP A 99 27.47 -23.41 2.00
CA TRP A 99 28.42 -22.46 1.41
C TRP A 99 28.84 -21.32 2.36
N VAL A 100 28.18 -21.14 3.50
CA VAL A 100 28.51 -20.06 4.46
C VAL A 100 29.86 -20.30 5.11
N GLU A 101 30.12 -21.50 5.63
CA GLU A 101 31.42 -21.84 6.22
C GLU A 101 32.56 -21.67 5.21
N LYS A 102 32.34 -22.10 3.97
CA LYS A 102 33.30 -21.95 2.87
C LYS A 102 33.59 -20.49 2.53
N ALA A 103 32.59 -19.61 2.67
CA ALA A 103 32.77 -18.18 2.48
C ALA A 103 33.53 -17.54 3.65
N TYR A 104 33.24 -17.93 4.89
CA TYR A 104 33.95 -17.47 6.09
C TYR A 104 35.43 -17.85 6.08
N GLU A 105 35.77 -19.08 5.69
CA GLU A 105 37.16 -19.53 5.59
C GLU A 105 37.94 -18.76 4.51
N LYS A 106 37.30 -18.42 3.39
CA LYS A 106 37.93 -17.59 2.36
C LYS A 106 38.20 -16.15 2.81
N VAL A 107 37.33 -15.59 3.64
CA VAL A 107 37.49 -14.23 4.17
C VAL A 107 38.57 -14.17 5.27
N LYS A 108 38.75 -15.25 6.05
CA LYS A 108 39.85 -15.36 7.03
C LYS A 108 41.24 -15.52 6.41
N LEU A 109 41.32 -15.88 5.13
CA LEU A 109 42.57 -16.09 4.39
C LEU A 109 43.04 -14.83 3.62
N ILE A 110 42.33 -13.70 3.76
CA ILE A 110 42.75 -12.36 3.33
C ILE A 110 43.22 -11.59 4.56
#